data_AF-A0A1Y2C289-F1
#
_entry.id   AF-A0A1Y2C289-F1
#
_cell.length_a   1.000
_cell.length_b   1.000
_cell.length_c   1.000
_cell.angle_alpha   90.00
_cell.angle_beta   90.00
_cell.angle_gamma   90.00
#
_symmetry.space_group_name_H-M   'P 1'
#
loop_
_entity.id
_entity.type
_entity.pdbx_description
1 polymer ?
#
loop_
_entity_poly.entity_id
_entity_poly.type
_entity_poly.pdbx_seq_one_letter_code
_entity_poly.pdbx_strand_id
1 'polypeptide(L)'
;MVSTSDSIELKVSHVYLILGLFAIAMLLAFLYFVLYVETYSHKKLFSRENLMTPFNISLLVGILSLICYDFGQYALNKFSGGALSQQQQALIETVIDLCQALWGICYLSFSFVRSSTQLQFSFPRTFSSIKMAWMLSPVILLIPAFLALIKLIRFDAFAASGHSEFFWYQISQILCTILLATFDTIFLRCFILYLRQTQVDDSTPIDMRFLIISRYGVVSSGLCVVMIPLWVSNFTTYFTMSPGDENFWPNYVIITITYSCLMNFVFMILFAMKISLRILYDKTGGTDCRPSTLPRVKLPTKESTVRVSDSKDTIGNN
;
A
#
# COMPACT_ATOMS: atom_id res chain seq x y z
N MET A 1 28.88 -30.43 16.32
CA MET A 1 28.76 -30.03 14.91
C MET A 1 27.52 -29.16 14.81
N VAL A 2 27.67 -27.88 14.48
CA VAL A 2 26.54 -27.00 14.16
C VAL A 2 26.02 -27.44 12.80
N SER A 3 24.73 -27.74 12.68
CA SER A 3 24.17 -28.18 11.41
C SER A 3 24.21 -27.02 10.41
N THR A 4 24.35 -27.31 9.11
CA THR A 4 24.33 -26.28 8.06
C THR A 4 23.05 -25.44 8.09
N SER A 5 21.93 -26.04 8.51
CA SER A 5 20.63 -25.38 8.73
C SER A 5 20.70 -24.28 9.79
N ASP A 6 21.34 -24.53 10.95
CA ASP A 6 21.49 -23.53 12.02
C ASP A 6 22.25 -22.28 11.53
N SER A 7 23.22 -22.47 10.62
CA SER A 7 24.01 -21.37 10.07
C SER A 7 23.21 -20.46 9.13
N ILE A 8 22.21 -21.02 8.43
CA ILE A 8 21.35 -20.28 7.51
C ILE A 8 20.32 -19.49 8.32
N GLU A 9 19.62 -20.13 9.27
CA GLU A 9 18.64 -19.47 10.14
C GLU A 9 19.27 -18.30 10.90
N LEU A 10 20.50 -18.49 11.41
CA LEU A 10 21.23 -17.41 12.05
C LEU A 10 21.44 -16.24 11.11
N LYS A 11 21.94 -16.44 9.88
CA LYS A 11 22.17 -15.34 8.92
C LYS A 11 20.87 -14.61 8.57
N VAL A 12 19.79 -15.35 8.43
CA VAL A 12 18.46 -14.86 8.04
C VAL A 12 17.87 -13.99 9.12
N SER A 13 17.97 -14.43 10.39
CA SER A 13 17.53 -13.61 11.53
C SER A 13 18.25 -12.26 11.55
N HIS A 14 19.56 -12.19 11.28
CA HIS A 14 20.28 -10.91 11.21
C HIS A 14 19.77 -9.97 10.11
N VAL A 15 19.32 -10.49 8.96
CA VAL A 15 18.73 -9.65 7.90
C VAL A 15 17.47 -8.96 8.40
N TYR A 16 16.56 -9.71 9.04
CA TYR A 16 15.34 -9.12 9.62
C TYR A 16 15.64 -8.12 10.73
N LEU A 17 16.67 -8.37 11.55
CA LEU A 17 17.13 -7.39 12.53
C LEU A 17 17.60 -6.09 11.87
N ILE A 18 18.39 -6.18 10.80
CA ILE A 18 18.86 -5.00 10.04
C ILE A 18 17.67 -4.25 9.42
N LEU A 19 16.70 -4.95 8.84
CA LEU A 19 15.49 -4.34 8.28
C LEU A 19 14.64 -3.66 9.36
N GLY A 20 14.47 -4.28 10.53
CA GLY A 20 13.79 -3.66 11.67
C GLY A 20 14.49 -2.40 12.17
N LEU A 21 15.82 -2.40 12.25
CA LEU A 21 16.61 -1.21 12.59
C LEU A 21 16.50 -0.12 11.52
N PHE A 22 16.47 -0.50 10.24
CA PHE A 22 16.22 0.42 9.14
C PHE A 22 14.83 1.06 9.22
N ALA A 23 13.79 0.27 9.54
CA ALA A 23 12.44 0.79 9.75
C ALA A 23 12.34 1.73 10.97
N ILE A 24 13.09 1.46 12.06
CA ILE A 24 13.22 2.40 13.19
C ILE A 24 13.88 3.70 12.74
N ALA A 25 14.98 3.65 11.98
CA ALA A 25 15.64 4.84 11.46
C ALA A 25 14.68 5.65 10.56
N MET A 26 13.88 4.96 9.73
CA MET A 26 12.83 5.57 8.91
C MET A 26 11.75 6.25 9.76
N LEU A 27 11.33 5.62 10.87
CA LEU A 27 10.38 6.22 11.82
C LEU A 27 10.94 7.50 12.45
N LEU A 28 12.18 7.47 12.91
CA LEU A 28 12.84 8.63 13.51
C LEU A 28 12.98 9.78 12.50
N ALA A 29 13.37 9.47 11.26
CA ALA A 29 13.44 10.44 10.17
C ALA A 29 12.07 11.03 9.85
N PHE A 30 11.03 10.19 9.82
CA PHE A 30 9.65 10.63 9.61
C PHE A 30 9.15 11.55 10.74
N LEU A 31 9.37 11.17 12.00
CA LEU A 31 8.99 11.98 13.16
C LEU A 31 9.72 13.32 13.16
N TYR A 32 11.04 13.32 12.90
CA TYR A 32 11.80 14.55 12.73
C TYR A 32 11.21 15.42 11.61
N PHE A 33 10.91 14.83 10.45
CA PHE A 33 10.33 15.56 9.34
C PHE A 33 8.97 16.20 9.70
N VAL A 34 8.05 15.46 10.31
CA VAL A 34 6.72 15.98 10.65
C VAL A 34 6.78 17.02 11.78
N LEU A 35 7.53 16.73 12.84
CA LEU A 35 7.59 17.60 14.03
C LEU A 35 8.43 18.85 13.78
N TYR A 36 9.64 18.68 13.24
CA TYR A 36 10.57 19.78 13.03
C TYR A 36 10.34 20.48 11.70
N VAL A 37 10.39 19.75 10.58
CA VAL A 37 10.32 20.38 9.24
C VAL A 37 8.91 20.86 8.94
N GLU A 38 7.86 20.06 9.12
CA GLU A 38 6.52 20.47 8.72
C GLU A 38 5.88 21.47 9.69
N THR A 39 6.09 21.27 11.00
CA THR A 39 5.37 21.99 12.06
C THR A 39 6.18 23.15 12.63
N TYR A 40 7.36 22.88 13.20
CA TYR A 40 8.18 23.89 13.87
C TYR A 40 8.76 24.93 12.89
N SER A 41 9.44 24.48 11.83
CA SER A 41 10.12 25.39 10.88
C SER A 41 9.18 26.34 10.15
N HIS A 42 7.90 26.00 10.04
CA HIS A 42 6.89 26.82 9.37
C HIS A 42 5.96 27.55 10.33
N LYS A 43 6.29 27.55 11.62
CA LYS A 43 5.50 28.23 12.67
C LYS A 43 4.02 27.82 12.63
N LYS A 44 3.71 26.58 12.22
CA LYS A 44 2.34 26.07 12.25
C LYS A 44 1.96 25.81 13.71
N LEU A 45 0.71 26.09 14.06
CA LEU A 45 0.18 25.70 15.36
C LEU A 45 0.28 24.17 15.51
N PHE A 46 0.73 23.72 16.68
CA PHE A 46 0.81 22.31 17.04
C PHE A 46 -0.60 21.76 17.28
N SER A 47 -1.37 21.62 16.20
CA SER A 47 -2.73 21.07 16.22
C SER A 47 -2.72 19.64 15.69
N ARG A 48 -3.63 18.81 16.22
CA ARG A 48 -3.83 17.43 15.77
C ARG A 48 -4.09 17.38 14.26
N GLU A 49 -4.82 18.34 13.72
CA GLU A 49 -5.16 18.43 12.29
C GLU A 49 -3.91 18.62 11.40
N ASN A 50 -2.91 19.38 11.89
CA ASN A 50 -1.66 19.60 11.15
C ASN A 50 -0.74 18.38 11.20
N LEU A 51 -0.72 17.65 12.32
CA LEU A 51 0.15 16.49 12.51
C LEU A 51 -0.43 15.21 11.92
N MET A 52 -1.73 14.96 12.13
CA MET A 52 -2.43 13.72 11.79
C MET A 52 -3.17 13.85 10.46
N THR A 53 -2.48 14.36 9.45
CA THR A 53 -2.99 14.29 8.07
C THR A 53 -3.14 12.82 7.66
N PRO A 54 -4.10 12.46 6.79
CA PRO A 54 -4.28 11.08 6.34
C PRO A 54 -2.97 10.45 5.81
N PHE A 55 -2.16 11.25 5.11
CA PHE A 55 -0.84 10.86 4.62
C PHE A 55 0.12 10.49 5.77
N ASN A 56 0.17 11.31 6.83
CA ASN A 56 1.03 11.06 7.99
C ASN A 56 0.57 9.84 8.78
N ILE A 57 -0.75 9.65 8.93
CA ILE A 57 -1.31 8.48 9.60
C ILE A 57 -0.92 7.20 8.83
N SER A 58 -1.12 7.16 7.51
CA SER A 58 -0.76 5.99 6.70
C SER A 58 0.73 5.67 6.76
N LEU A 59 1.61 6.68 6.68
CA LEU A 59 3.05 6.45 6.82
C LEU A 59 3.42 5.99 8.22
N LEU A 60 2.90 6.64 9.27
CA LEU A 60 3.22 6.29 10.66
C LEU A 60 2.81 4.84 10.96
N VAL A 61 1.55 4.48 10.67
CA VAL A 61 1.03 3.15 10.95
C VAL A 61 1.76 2.09 10.11
N GLY A 62 2.05 2.38 8.83
CA GLY A 62 2.78 1.44 7.99
C GLY A 62 4.25 1.26 8.36
N ILE A 63 4.95 2.31 8.86
CA ILE A 63 6.31 2.15 9.39
C ILE A 63 6.28 1.35 10.70
N LEU A 64 5.32 1.62 11.59
CA LEU A 64 5.16 0.84 12.82
C LEU A 64 4.83 -0.63 12.52
N SER A 65 4.03 -0.91 11.49
CA SER A 65 3.76 -2.27 11.07
C SER A 65 4.99 -2.95 10.47
N LEU A 66 5.85 -2.23 9.73
CA LEU A 66 7.14 -2.77 9.27
C LEU A 66 8.08 -3.15 10.43
N ILE A 67 8.20 -2.27 11.43
CA ILE A 67 9.00 -2.55 12.63
C ILE A 67 8.50 -3.84 13.30
N CYS A 68 7.19 -3.93 13.55
CA CYS A 68 6.62 -5.10 14.21
C CYS A 68 6.74 -6.38 13.36
N TYR A 69 6.55 -6.27 12.04
CA TYR A 69 6.76 -7.35 11.08
C TYR A 69 8.21 -7.87 11.12
N ASP A 70 9.20 -6.98 10.96
CA ASP A 70 10.62 -7.36 10.87
C ASP A 70 11.14 -7.93 12.19
N PHE A 71 10.77 -7.34 13.33
CA PHE A 71 11.13 -7.92 14.64
C PHE A 71 10.40 -9.23 14.95
N GLY A 72 9.16 -9.39 14.48
CA GLY A 72 8.43 -10.65 14.56
C GLY A 72 9.14 -11.75 13.76
N GLN A 73 9.52 -11.45 12.52
CA GLN A 73 10.28 -12.37 11.67
C GLN A 73 11.65 -12.70 12.27
N TYR A 74 12.35 -11.71 12.83
CA TYR A 74 13.59 -11.94 13.57
C TYR A 74 13.37 -12.91 14.73
N ALA A 75 12.35 -12.71 15.56
CA ALA A 75 12.06 -13.57 16.69
C ALA A 75 11.74 -15.00 16.26
N LEU A 76 10.91 -15.20 15.23
CA LEU A 76 10.62 -16.53 14.70
C LEU A 76 11.87 -17.26 14.20
N ASN A 77 12.68 -16.60 13.38
CA ASN A 77 13.87 -17.22 12.80
C ASN A 77 15.01 -17.39 13.81
N LYS A 78 15.06 -16.57 14.87
CA LYS A 78 16.10 -16.68 15.90
C LYS A 78 15.81 -17.77 16.92
N PHE A 79 14.53 -18.04 17.19
CA PHE A 79 14.08 -18.93 18.27
C PHE A 79 13.30 -20.16 17.77
N SER A 80 13.38 -20.47 16.47
CA SER A 80 12.78 -21.62 15.76
C SER A 80 13.21 -22.99 16.31
N GLY A 81 14.40 -23.11 16.90
CA GLY A 81 14.98 -24.36 17.42
C GLY A 81 14.37 -24.91 18.72
N GLY A 82 13.06 -24.76 18.93
CA GLY A 82 12.35 -25.25 20.12
C GLY A 82 12.43 -24.33 21.35
N ALA A 83 12.99 -23.13 21.20
CA ALA A 83 13.04 -22.13 22.28
C ALA A 83 11.67 -21.46 22.51
N LEU A 84 10.80 -21.44 21.50
CA LEU A 84 9.43 -20.97 21.60
C LEU A 84 8.47 -22.16 21.75
N SER A 85 7.46 -22.00 22.60
CA SER A 85 6.33 -22.92 22.58
C SER A 85 5.56 -22.77 21.26
N GLN A 86 4.87 -23.83 20.83
CA GLN A 86 4.04 -23.79 19.62
C GLN A 86 3.01 -22.65 19.65
N GLN A 87 2.45 -22.36 20.83
CA GLN A 87 1.51 -21.26 21.03
C GLN A 87 2.17 -19.88 20.86
N GLN A 88 3.40 -19.70 21.34
CA GLN A 88 4.17 -18.47 21.14
C GLN A 88 4.51 -18.27 19.67
N GLN A 89 4.91 -19.33 18.97
CA GLN A 89 5.18 -19.27 17.54
C GLN A 89 3.92 -18.85 16.76
N ALA A 90 2.78 -19.52 17.00
CA ALA A 90 1.51 -19.18 16.34
C ALA A 90 1.06 -17.75 16.64
N LEU A 91 1.30 -17.26 17.86
CA LEU A 91 1.01 -15.86 18.23
C LEU A 91 1.85 -14.89 17.42
N ILE A 92 3.16 -15.13 17.32
CA ILE A 92 4.07 -14.25 16.55
C ILE A 92 3.70 -14.29 15.06
N GLU A 93 3.42 -15.46 14.49
CA GLU A 93 2.92 -15.60 13.11
C GLU A 93 1.65 -14.77 12.88
N THR A 94 0.68 -14.82 13.81
CA THR A 94 -0.55 -14.01 13.74
C THR A 94 -0.25 -12.52 13.76
N VAL A 95 0.70 -12.08 14.59
CA VAL A 95 1.11 -10.67 14.66
C VAL A 95 1.78 -10.23 13.36
N ILE A 96 2.65 -11.07 12.78
CA ILE A 96 3.31 -10.80 11.50
C ILE A 96 2.27 -10.63 10.38
N ASP A 97 1.31 -11.54 10.28
CA ASP A 97 0.25 -11.47 9.27
C ASP A 97 -0.63 -10.23 9.43
N LEU A 98 -0.96 -9.86 10.67
CA LEU A 98 -1.68 -8.62 10.96
C LEU A 98 -0.87 -7.39 10.54
N CYS A 99 0.44 -7.38 10.81
CA CYS A 99 1.32 -6.28 10.40
C CYS A 99 1.43 -6.17 8.88
N GLN A 100 1.50 -7.30 8.17
CA GLN A 100 1.51 -7.32 6.71
C GLN A 100 0.17 -6.81 6.14
N ALA A 101 -0.96 -7.20 6.72
CA ALA A 101 -2.27 -6.68 6.35
C ALA A 101 -2.36 -5.16 6.57
N LEU A 102 -1.92 -4.68 7.73
CA LEU A 102 -1.87 -3.24 8.05
C LEU A 102 -0.98 -2.46 7.10
N TRP A 103 0.18 -3.01 6.71
CA TRP A 103 1.04 -2.43 5.69
C TRP A 103 0.28 -2.25 4.36
N GLY A 104 -0.40 -3.30 3.89
CA GLY A 104 -1.18 -3.26 2.65
C GLY A 104 -2.33 -2.24 2.71
N ILE A 105 -3.05 -2.18 3.83
CA ILE A 105 -4.13 -1.21 4.06
C ILE A 105 -3.58 0.22 4.04
N CYS A 106 -2.47 0.48 4.72
CA CYS A 106 -1.85 1.79 4.78
C CYS A 106 -1.38 2.25 3.41
N TYR A 107 -0.70 1.38 2.66
CA TYR A 107 -0.28 1.62 1.28
C TYR A 107 -1.48 1.95 0.38
N LEU A 108 -2.53 1.13 0.43
CA LEU A 108 -3.67 1.27 -0.45
C LEU A 108 -4.52 2.51 -0.13
N SER A 109 -4.70 2.80 1.17
CA SER A 109 -5.35 4.02 1.66
C SER A 109 -4.62 5.26 1.17
N PHE A 110 -3.29 5.27 1.32
CA PHE A 110 -2.43 6.34 0.84
C PHE A 110 -2.57 6.56 -0.67
N SER A 111 -2.47 5.47 -1.44
CA SER A 111 -2.56 5.53 -2.90
C SER A 111 -3.94 6.03 -3.35
N PHE A 112 -5.01 5.57 -2.72
CA PHE A 112 -6.38 6.01 -3.03
C PHE A 112 -6.62 7.49 -2.69
N VAL A 113 -6.21 7.95 -1.50
CA VAL A 113 -6.37 9.36 -1.10
C VAL A 113 -5.72 10.27 -2.14
N ARG A 114 -4.50 9.91 -2.56
CA ARG A 114 -3.74 10.64 -3.57
C ARG A 114 -4.42 10.65 -4.95
N SER A 115 -4.93 9.51 -5.40
CA SER A 115 -5.54 9.37 -6.74
C SER A 115 -7.02 9.72 -6.78
N SER A 116 -7.68 9.98 -5.64
CA SER A 116 -9.14 10.12 -5.55
C SER A 116 -9.70 11.22 -6.44
N THR A 117 -9.10 12.41 -6.45
CA THR A 117 -9.51 13.54 -7.31
C THR A 117 -9.32 13.20 -8.79
N GLN A 118 -8.22 12.55 -9.14
CA GLN A 118 -7.93 12.13 -10.52
C GLN A 118 -8.94 11.07 -10.97
N LEU A 119 -9.26 10.10 -10.11
CA LEU A 119 -10.26 9.07 -10.37
C LEU A 119 -11.65 9.66 -10.58
N GLN A 120 -12.04 10.63 -9.75
CA GLN A 120 -13.32 11.30 -9.90
C GLN A 120 -13.40 12.07 -11.23
N PHE A 121 -12.30 12.67 -11.66
CA PHE A 121 -12.22 13.40 -12.93
C PHE A 121 -12.23 12.46 -14.15
N SER A 122 -11.36 11.45 -14.17
CA SER A 122 -11.20 10.56 -15.32
C SER A 122 -12.28 9.48 -15.42
N PHE A 123 -12.90 9.10 -14.30
CA PHE A 123 -13.88 8.01 -14.21
C PHE A 123 -15.12 8.37 -13.39
N PRO A 124 -15.85 9.46 -13.71
CA PRO A 124 -16.95 9.94 -12.87
C PRO A 124 -18.08 8.92 -12.68
N ARG A 125 -18.35 8.08 -13.68
CA ARG A 125 -19.41 7.05 -13.63
C ARG A 125 -19.04 5.84 -12.77
N THR A 126 -17.78 5.41 -12.79
CA THR A 126 -17.31 4.21 -12.07
C THR A 126 -16.62 4.53 -10.74
N PHE A 127 -16.38 5.81 -10.44
CA PHE A 127 -15.75 6.26 -9.20
C PHE A 127 -16.40 5.68 -7.94
N SER A 128 -17.74 5.64 -7.89
CA SER A 128 -18.47 5.06 -6.74
C SER A 128 -18.13 3.59 -6.53
N SER A 129 -18.08 2.80 -7.62
CA SER A 129 -17.71 1.37 -7.57
C SER A 129 -16.26 1.17 -7.16
N ILE A 130 -15.33 1.97 -7.69
CA ILE A 130 -13.91 1.91 -7.31
C ILE A 130 -13.73 2.25 -5.84
N LYS A 131 -14.43 3.29 -5.35
CA LYS A 131 -14.43 3.68 -3.94
C LYS A 131 -14.99 2.58 -3.05
N MET A 132 -16.10 1.94 -3.45
CA MET A 132 -16.68 0.82 -2.71
C MET A 132 -15.73 -0.38 -2.65
N ALA A 133 -15.13 -0.75 -3.79
CA ALA A 133 -14.12 -1.82 -3.83
C ALA A 133 -12.92 -1.50 -2.92
N TRP A 134 -12.45 -0.24 -2.93
CA TRP A 134 -11.38 0.21 -2.04
C TRP A 134 -11.80 0.13 -0.56
N MET A 135 -13.02 0.53 -0.19
CA MET A 135 -13.52 0.40 1.18
C MET A 135 -13.62 -1.05 1.65
N LEU A 136 -13.87 -2.00 0.74
CA LEU A 136 -13.91 -3.44 1.04
C LEU A 136 -12.52 -4.09 1.08
N SER A 137 -11.50 -3.47 0.49
CA SER A 137 -10.15 -4.02 0.42
C SER A 137 -9.52 -4.40 1.77
N PRO A 138 -9.73 -3.67 2.89
CA PRO A 138 -9.16 -4.08 4.18
C PRO A 138 -9.68 -5.43 4.66
N VAL A 139 -10.93 -5.78 4.34
CA VAL A 139 -11.51 -7.09 4.71
C VAL A 139 -10.74 -8.20 4.02
N ILE A 140 -10.44 -8.04 2.73
CA ILE A 140 -9.68 -9.04 1.95
C ILE A 140 -8.24 -9.12 2.47
N LEU A 141 -7.60 -7.98 2.72
CA LEU A 141 -6.22 -7.91 3.23
C LEU A 141 -6.06 -8.53 4.62
N LEU A 142 -7.12 -8.56 5.43
CA LEU A 142 -7.10 -9.17 6.76
C LEU A 142 -7.34 -10.69 6.74
N ILE A 143 -7.74 -11.29 5.61
CA ILE A 143 -8.02 -12.73 5.54
C ILE A 143 -6.84 -13.59 6.04
N PRO A 144 -5.58 -13.39 5.62
CA PRO A 144 -4.45 -14.18 6.12
C PRO A 144 -4.29 -14.09 7.64
N ALA A 145 -4.41 -12.88 8.20
CA ALA A 145 -4.33 -12.65 9.64
C ALA A 145 -5.48 -13.33 10.41
N PHE A 146 -6.69 -13.35 9.85
CA PHE A 146 -7.80 -14.11 10.42
C PHE A 146 -7.54 -15.62 10.38
N LEU A 147 -6.98 -16.17 9.30
CA LEU A 147 -6.62 -17.59 9.25
C LEU A 147 -5.58 -17.94 10.31
N ALA A 148 -4.55 -17.11 10.49
CA ALA A 148 -3.54 -17.28 11.54
C ALA A 148 -4.15 -17.19 12.96
N LEU A 149 -5.12 -16.29 13.17
CA LEU A 149 -5.84 -16.21 14.44
C LEU A 149 -6.67 -17.47 14.72
N ILE A 150 -7.32 -18.05 13.71
CA ILE A 150 -8.06 -19.31 13.90
C ILE A 150 -7.07 -20.45 14.22
N LYS A 151 -5.91 -20.50 13.56
CA LYS A 151 -4.82 -21.44 13.88
C LYS A 151 -4.36 -21.30 15.34
N LEU A 152 -4.21 -20.07 15.84
CA LEU A 152 -3.83 -19.79 17.23
C LEU A 152 -4.87 -20.33 18.24
N ILE A 153 -6.16 -20.29 17.92
CA ILE A 153 -7.24 -20.72 18.82
C ILE A 153 -7.48 -22.24 18.73
N ARG A 154 -7.36 -22.83 17.54
CA ARG A 154 -7.73 -24.23 17.27
C ARG A 154 -6.55 -25.07 16.76
N PHE A 155 -5.41 -24.94 17.42
CA PHE A 155 -4.15 -25.56 16.98
C PHE A 155 -4.28 -27.05 16.63
N ASP A 156 -4.92 -27.86 17.48
CA ASP A 156 -5.05 -29.31 17.27
C ASP A 156 -5.85 -29.68 16.01
N ALA A 157 -6.94 -28.94 15.74
CA ALA A 157 -7.75 -29.15 14.55
C ALA A 157 -6.99 -28.75 13.27
N PHE A 158 -6.12 -27.74 13.38
CA PHE A 158 -5.25 -27.32 12.29
C PHE A 158 -4.12 -28.31 12.02
N ALA A 159 -3.45 -28.79 13.07
CA ALA A 159 -2.43 -29.83 12.96
C ALA A 159 -2.97 -31.11 12.29
N ALA A 160 -4.21 -31.49 12.59
CA ALA A 160 -4.88 -32.63 11.97
C ALA A 160 -5.24 -32.41 10.48
N SER A 161 -5.35 -31.15 10.02
CA SER A 161 -5.77 -30.80 8.66
C SER A 161 -4.64 -30.89 7.60
N GLY A 162 -3.40 -31.10 8.04
CA GLY A 162 -2.23 -31.27 7.19
C GLY A 162 -2.04 -30.14 6.17
N HIS A 163 -1.90 -30.50 4.88
CA HIS A 163 -1.58 -29.56 3.80
C HIS A 163 -2.69 -28.57 3.43
N SER A 164 -3.92 -28.77 3.91
CA SER A 164 -5.07 -27.94 3.51
C SER A 164 -5.01 -26.51 4.08
N GLU A 165 -4.45 -26.32 5.28
CA GLU A 165 -4.26 -25.01 5.90
C GLU A 165 -3.35 -24.12 5.06
N PHE A 166 -2.15 -24.64 4.77
CA PHE A 166 -1.13 -23.89 4.05
C PHE A 166 -1.64 -23.47 2.67
N PHE A 167 -2.43 -24.33 2.01
CA PHE A 167 -3.07 -24.00 0.74
C PHE A 167 -3.99 -22.76 0.84
N TRP A 168 -4.90 -22.72 1.82
CA TRP A 168 -5.79 -21.58 2.01
C TRP A 168 -5.04 -20.31 2.39
N TYR A 169 -4.01 -20.45 3.22
CA TYR A 169 -3.13 -19.34 3.58
C TYR A 169 -2.46 -18.75 2.35
N GLN A 170 -1.82 -19.57 1.50
CA GLN A 170 -1.15 -19.07 0.30
C GLN A 170 -2.12 -18.46 -0.72
N ILE A 171 -3.31 -19.06 -0.91
CA ILE A 171 -4.34 -18.48 -1.77
C ILE A 171 -4.74 -17.09 -1.27
N SER A 172 -4.91 -16.93 0.03
CA SER A 172 -5.25 -15.63 0.61
C SER A 172 -4.16 -14.58 0.39
N GLN A 173 -2.88 -14.95 0.51
CA GLN A 173 -1.74 -14.06 0.23
C GLN A 173 -1.64 -13.66 -1.25
N ILE A 174 -1.86 -14.61 -2.17
CA ILE A 174 -1.92 -14.34 -3.61
C ILE A 174 -3.08 -13.39 -3.92
N LEU A 175 -4.26 -13.63 -3.34
CA LEU A 175 -5.43 -12.76 -3.51
C LEU A 175 -5.16 -11.33 -3.01
N CYS A 176 -4.52 -11.18 -1.86
CA CYS A 176 -4.10 -9.88 -1.33
C CYS A 176 -3.15 -9.15 -2.29
N THR A 177 -2.19 -9.87 -2.86
CA THR A 177 -1.21 -9.29 -3.79
C THR A 177 -1.85 -8.90 -5.12
N ILE A 178 -2.76 -9.73 -5.65
CA ILE A 178 -3.55 -9.42 -6.85
C ILE A 178 -4.41 -8.16 -6.61
N LEU A 179 -5.04 -8.05 -5.43
CA LEU A 179 -5.84 -6.89 -5.07
C LEU A 179 -5.00 -5.60 -5.09
N LEU A 180 -3.83 -5.60 -4.44
CA LEU A 180 -2.91 -4.45 -4.45
C LEU A 180 -2.49 -4.07 -5.87
N ALA A 181 -2.05 -5.05 -6.67
CA ALA A 181 -1.64 -4.83 -8.05
C ALA A 181 -2.78 -4.32 -8.95
N THR A 182 -4.01 -4.80 -8.72
CA THR A 182 -5.21 -4.35 -9.45
C THR A 182 -5.49 -2.88 -9.16
N PHE A 183 -5.47 -2.47 -7.89
CA PHE A 183 -5.66 -1.07 -7.54
C PHE A 183 -4.52 -0.18 -8.04
N ASP A 184 -3.27 -0.63 -7.94
CA ASP A 184 -2.13 0.11 -8.50
C ASP A 184 -2.27 0.30 -10.01
N THR A 185 -2.72 -0.72 -10.73
CA THR A 185 -2.99 -0.63 -12.16
C THR A 185 -4.12 0.36 -12.46
N ILE A 186 -5.20 0.34 -11.66
CA ILE A 186 -6.31 1.31 -11.79
C ILE A 186 -5.82 2.73 -11.53
N PHE A 187 -5.04 2.96 -10.48
CA PHE A 187 -4.52 4.27 -10.10
C PHE A 187 -3.52 4.78 -11.13
N LEU A 188 -2.61 3.95 -11.60
CA LEU A 188 -1.65 4.30 -12.64
C LEU A 188 -2.35 4.59 -13.98
N ARG A 189 -3.33 3.77 -14.36
CA ARG A 189 -4.13 4.02 -15.57
C ARG A 189 -4.89 5.34 -15.46
N CYS A 190 -5.53 5.59 -14.32
CA CYS A 190 -6.19 6.85 -14.06
C CYS A 190 -5.23 8.03 -14.18
N PHE A 191 -4.04 7.89 -13.61
CA PHE A 191 -3.01 8.90 -13.66
C PHE A 191 -2.56 9.22 -15.09
N ILE A 192 -2.37 8.20 -15.93
CA ILE A 192 -2.01 8.37 -17.35
C ILE A 192 -3.15 9.02 -18.14
N LEU A 193 -4.40 8.63 -17.89
CA LEU A 193 -5.56 9.25 -18.56
C LEU A 193 -5.73 10.71 -18.16
N TYR A 194 -5.57 11.01 -16.87
CA TYR A 194 -5.59 12.37 -16.36
C TYR A 194 -4.54 13.24 -17.07
N LEU A 195 -3.31 12.75 -17.20
CA LEU A 195 -2.24 13.43 -17.95
C LEU A 195 -2.64 13.77 -19.38
N ARG A 196 -3.13 12.77 -20.12
CA ARG A 196 -3.50 12.95 -21.53
C ARG A 196 -4.64 13.96 -21.69
N GLN A 197 -5.53 14.08 -20.70
CA GLN A 197 -6.63 15.03 -20.72
C GLN A 197 -6.20 16.45 -20.34
N THR A 198 -5.15 16.60 -19.51
CA THR A 198 -4.66 17.91 -19.07
C THR A 198 -3.58 18.52 -19.97
N GLN A 199 -3.01 17.75 -20.92
CA GLN A 199 -2.05 18.23 -21.92
C GLN A 199 -2.74 19.06 -23.02
N VAL A 200 -3.38 20.17 -22.66
CA VAL A 200 -4.20 20.96 -23.59
C VAL A 200 -3.37 21.97 -24.40
N ASP A 201 -2.18 22.37 -23.95
CA ASP A 201 -1.32 23.30 -24.69
C ASP A 201 0.18 23.05 -24.43
N ASP A 202 0.98 22.88 -25.48
CA ASP A 202 2.45 22.76 -25.41
C ASP A 202 3.12 24.00 -24.76
N SER A 203 2.39 25.11 -24.66
CA SER A 203 2.83 26.34 -24.01
C SER A 203 2.63 26.34 -22.49
N THR A 204 1.85 25.42 -21.94
CA THR A 204 1.61 25.37 -20.49
C THR A 204 2.75 24.65 -19.77
N PRO A 205 3.38 25.27 -18.75
CA PRO A 205 4.46 24.62 -18.02
C PRO A 205 3.95 23.40 -17.25
N ILE A 206 4.69 22.30 -17.32
CA ILE A 206 4.38 21.05 -16.62
C ILE A 206 4.36 21.31 -15.11
N ASP A 207 3.28 20.91 -14.43
CA ASP A 207 3.21 20.97 -12.97
C ASP A 207 4.27 20.04 -12.34
N MET A 208 5.27 20.63 -11.70
CA MET A 208 6.37 19.90 -11.05
C MET A 208 5.88 18.99 -9.92
N ARG A 209 4.78 19.33 -9.24
CA ARG A 209 4.21 18.47 -8.17
C ARG A 209 3.70 17.17 -8.76
N PHE A 210 3.03 17.31 -9.88
CA PHE A 210 2.50 16.20 -10.64
C PHE A 210 3.64 15.26 -11.10
N LEU A 211 4.74 15.81 -11.61
CA LEU A 211 5.90 15.04 -12.03
C LEU A 211 6.59 14.29 -10.87
N ILE A 212 6.65 14.90 -9.69
CA ILE A 212 7.17 14.22 -8.49
C ILE A 212 6.26 13.03 -8.17
N ILE A 213 4.95 13.26 -8.06
CA ILE A 213 3.98 12.19 -7.73
C ILE A 213 4.05 11.04 -8.75
N SER A 214 4.19 11.34 -10.05
CA SER A 214 4.28 10.32 -11.11
C SER A 214 5.50 9.42 -10.89
N ARG A 215 6.67 10.01 -10.70
CA ARG A 215 7.94 9.27 -10.65
C ARG A 215 7.98 8.35 -9.44
N TYR A 216 7.70 8.89 -8.25
CA TYR A 216 7.68 8.07 -7.04
C TYR A 216 6.55 7.02 -7.07
N GLY A 217 5.37 7.38 -7.61
CA GLY A 217 4.25 6.46 -7.75
C GLY A 217 4.51 5.29 -8.69
N VAL A 218 5.11 5.54 -9.86
CA VAL A 218 5.47 4.49 -10.81
C VAL A 218 6.49 3.52 -10.20
N VAL A 219 7.50 4.04 -9.49
CA VAL A 219 8.50 3.18 -8.84
C VAL A 219 7.85 2.36 -7.72
N SER A 220 7.06 2.96 -6.83
CA SER A 220 6.40 2.22 -5.75
C SER A 220 5.45 1.13 -6.27
N SER A 221 4.61 1.45 -7.25
CA SER A 221 3.70 0.48 -7.88
C SER A 221 4.45 -0.60 -8.65
N GLY A 222 5.58 -0.26 -9.29
CA GLY A 222 6.47 -1.22 -9.93
C GLY A 222 7.03 -2.24 -8.94
N LEU A 223 7.48 -1.81 -7.76
CA LEU A 223 7.92 -2.72 -6.70
C LEU A 223 6.79 -3.63 -6.20
N CYS A 224 5.57 -3.10 -6.04
CA CYS A 224 4.40 -3.91 -5.68
C CYS A 224 4.07 -4.97 -6.76
N VAL A 225 4.23 -4.66 -8.04
CA VAL A 225 4.06 -5.65 -9.13
C VAL A 225 5.14 -6.73 -9.07
N VAL A 226 6.39 -6.37 -8.75
CA VAL A 226 7.50 -7.33 -8.58
C VAL A 226 7.26 -8.28 -7.38
N MET A 227 6.45 -7.89 -6.40
CA MET A 227 6.08 -8.80 -5.30
C MET A 227 5.17 -9.95 -5.75
N ILE A 228 4.41 -9.84 -6.85
CA ILE A 228 3.53 -10.91 -7.36
C ILE A 228 4.32 -12.17 -7.72
N PRO A 229 5.34 -12.13 -8.60
CA PRO A 229 6.10 -13.32 -8.93
C PRO A 229 6.82 -13.91 -7.71
N LEU A 230 7.21 -13.11 -6.71
CA LEU A 230 7.78 -13.65 -5.47
C LEU A 230 6.78 -14.56 -4.73
N TRP A 231 5.53 -14.15 -4.59
CA TRP A 231 4.48 -14.99 -3.98
C TRP A 231 4.12 -16.20 -4.84
N VAL A 232 4.06 -16.04 -6.16
CA VAL A 232 3.85 -17.17 -7.08
C VAL A 232 4.99 -18.17 -6.95
N SER A 233 6.25 -17.71 -6.91
CA SER A 233 7.41 -18.57 -6.69
C SER A 233 7.34 -19.27 -5.34
N ASN A 234 6.94 -18.59 -4.27
CA ASN A 234 6.75 -19.20 -2.95
C ASN A 234 5.72 -20.34 -2.98
N PHE A 235 4.58 -20.07 -3.62
CA PHE A 235 3.53 -21.06 -3.84
C PHE A 235 4.03 -22.24 -4.68
N THR A 236 4.72 -21.96 -5.80
CA THR A 236 5.29 -23.01 -6.65
C THR A 236 6.29 -23.87 -5.88
N THR A 237 7.24 -23.27 -5.17
CA THR A 237 8.24 -23.96 -4.35
C THR A 237 7.57 -24.92 -3.35
N TYR A 238 6.47 -24.52 -2.72
CA TYR A 238 5.73 -25.40 -1.81
C TYR A 238 5.08 -26.61 -2.49
N PHE A 239 4.53 -26.44 -3.71
CA PHE A 239 3.87 -27.55 -4.41
C PHE A 239 4.83 -28.46 -5.17
N THR A 240 6.01 -27.95 -5.57
CA THR A 240 6.96 -28.69 -6.40
C THR A 240 8.09 -29.32 -5.62
N MET A 241 8.47 -28.76 -4.46
CA MET A 241 9.56 -29.26 -3.64
C MET A 241 9.01 -29.94 -2.39
N SER A 242 9.51 -31.14 -2.09
CA SER A 242 9.18 -31.82 -0.83
C SER A 242 9.75 -31.01 0.36
N PRO A 243 9.09 -30.96 1.52
CA PRO A 243 9.64 -30.29 2.72
C PRO A 243 11.01 -30.84 3.16
N GLY A 244 11.36 -32.06 2.74
CA GLY A 244 12.68 -32.66 2.97
C GLY A 244 13.73 -32.34 1.92
N ASP A 245 13.40 -31.56 0.88
CA ASP A 245 14.36 -31.12 -0.13
C ASP A 245 15.29 -30.05 0.48
N GLU A 246 16.60 -30.27 0.36
CA GLU A 246 17.64 -29.35 0.86
C GLU A 246 17.49 -27.93 0.29
N ASN A 247 16.86 -27.78 -0.87
CA ASN A 247 16.66 -26.49 -1.54
C ASN A 247 15.37 -25.78 -1.14
N PHE A 248 14.42 -26.44 -0.48
CA PHE A 248 13.14 -25.83 -0.12
C PHE A 248 13.31 -24.63 0.82
N TRP A 249 14.01 -24.84 1.93
CA TRP A 249 14.22 -23.83 2.97
C TRP A 249 15.00 -22.60 2.47
N PRO A 250 16.16 -22.74 1.80
CA PRO A 250 16.87 -21.58 1.26
C PRO A 250 16.03 -20.74 0.30
N ASN A 251 15.25 -21.37 -0.59
CA ASN A 251 14.41 -20.66 -1.54
C ASN A 251 13.28 -19.88 -0.86
N TYR A 252 12.55 -20.54 0.05
CA TYR A 252 11.50 -19.89 0.85
C TYR A 252 12.03 -18.65 1.58
N VAL A 253 13.21 -18.78 2.19
CA VAL A 253 13.82 -17.72 2.97
C VAL A 253 14.31 -16.56 2.09
N ILE A 254 14.93 -16.84 0.94
CA ILE A 254 15.34 -15.80 -0.01
C ILE A 254 14.12 -15.01 -0.50
N ILE A 255 13.02 -15.70 -0.81
CA ILE A 255 11.79 -15.06 -1.26
C ILE A 255 11.21 -14.14 -0.18
N THR A 256 11.09 -14.62 1.06
CA THR A 256 10.53 -13.84 2.17
C THR A 256 11.40 -12.64 2.56
N ILE A 257 12.73 -12.78 2.58
CA ILE A 257 13.67 -11.67 2.77
C ILE A 257 13.49 -10.64 1.65
N THR A 258 13.46 -11.08 0.40
CA THR A 258 13.32 -10.17 -0.75
C THR A 258 12.00 -9.41 -0.67
N TYR A 259 10.92 -10.09 -0.29
CA TYR A 259 9.62 -9.47 -0.06
C TYR A 259 9.68 -8.40 1.04
N SER A 260 10.28 -8.67 2.20
CA SER A 260 10.42 -7.68 3.27
C SER A 260 11.26 -6.47 2.85
N CYS A 261 12.36 -6.70 2.13
CA CYS A 261 13.17 -5.63 1.55
C CYS A 261 12.33 -4.71 0.66
N LEU A 262 11.53 -5.30 -0.24
CA LEU A 262 10.65 -4.53 -1.12
C LEU A 262 9.59 -3.74 -0.35
N MET A 263 9.00 -4.30 0.71
CA MET A 263 8.02 -3.59 1.55
C MET A 263 8.64 -2.35 2.22
N ASN A 264 9.84 -2.50 2.76
CA ASN A 264 10.63 -1.40 3.33
C ASN A 264 10.96 -0.33 2.28
N PHE A 265 11.39 -0.73 1.09
CA PHE A 265 11.69 0.21 0.00
C PHE A 265 10.45 0.98 -0.48
N VAL A 266 9.28 0.33 -0.58
CA VAL A 266 8.02 1.01 -0.95
C VAL A 266 7.74 2.16 0.01
N PHE A 267 7.80 1.94 1.33
CA PHE A 267 7.55 3.01 2.29
C PHE A 267 8.63 4.09 2.30
N MET A 268 9.90 3.71 2.10
CA MET A 268 10.98 4.68 1.90
C MET A 268 10.70 5.60 0.70
N ILE A 269 10.21 5.05 -0.42
CA ILE A 269 9.83 5.82 -1.62
C ILE A 269 8.66 6.75 -1.33
N LEU A 270 7.63 6.28 -0.59
CA LEU A 270 6.50 7.12 -0.20
C LEU A 270 6.92 8.26 0.73
N PHE A 271 7.84 8.00 1.66
CA PHE A 271 8.42 9.01 2.52
C PHE A 271 9.28 10.02 1.71
N ALA A 272 10.12 9.55 0.81
CA ALA A 272 10.90 10.40 -0.09
C ALA A 272 10.00 11.28 -0.97
N MET A 273 8.86 10.75 -1.45
CA MET A 273 7.86 11.54 -2.17
C MET A 273 7.31 12.69 -1.31
N LYS A 274 7.03 12.44 -0.01
CA LYS A 274 6.59 13.48 0.93
C LYS A 274 7.62 14.60 1.06
N ILE A 275 8.88 14.24 1.26
CA ILE A 275 10.00 15.19 1.39
C ILE A 275 10.11 16.03 0.11
N SER A 276 10.12 15.39 -1.06
CA SER A 276 10.24 16.07 -2.34
C SER A 276 9.10 17.04 -2.62
N LEU A 277 7.85 16.67 -2.27
CA LEU A 277 6.71 17.57 -2.38
C LEU A 277 6.84 18.79 -1.46
N ARG A 278 7.40 18.60 -0.27
CA ARG A 278 7.62 19.72 0.66
C ARG A 278 8.72 20.67 0.19
N ILE A 279 9.85 20.14 -0.27
CA ILE A 279 10.93 20.97 -0.82
C ILE A 279 10.41 21.81 -1.99
N LEU A 280 9.57 21.23 -2.85
CA LEU A 280 8.94 21.97 -3.94
C LEU A 280 8.02 23.08 -3.43
N TYR A 281 7.19 22.80 -2.42
CA TYR A 281 6.32 23.80 -1.79
C TYR A 281 7.13 25.00 -1.27
N ASP A 282 8.24 24.75 -0.58
CA ASP A 282 9.11 25.78 0.00
C ASP A 282 9.79 26.62 -1.08
N LYS A 283 10.27 25.99 -2.17
CA LYS A 283 10.86 26.68 -3.33
C LYS A 283 9.87 27.60 -4.04
N THR A 284 8.59 27.22 -4.09
CA THR A 284 7.53 28.05 -4.68
C THR A 284 7.04 29.18 -3.76
N GLY A 285 7.72 29.42 -2.62
CA GLY A 285 7.46 30.53 -1.72
C GLY A 285 6.12 30.47 -0.97
N GLY A 286 5.39 29.35 -1.05
CA GLY A 286 4.04 29.21 -0.51
C GLY A 286 2.99 30.16 -1.13
N THR A 287 3.40 31.07 -2.01
CA THR A 287 2.59 32.20 -2.51
C THR A 287 1.60 31.81 -3.61
N ASP A 288 1.76 30.65 -4.25
CA ASP A 288 1.02 30.35 -5.50
C ASP A 288 0.18 29.06 -5.48
N CYS A 289 -0.18 28.55 -4.31
CA CYS A 289 -0.87 27.26 -4.23
C CYS A 289 -2.07 27.23 -3.29
N ARG A 290 -2.91 28.28 -3.34
CA ARG A 290 -4.33 27.93 -3.40
C ARG A 290 -4.50 27.11 -4.68
N PRO A 291 -5.20 25.96 -4.66
CA PRO A 291 -5.58 25.31 -5.91
C PRO A 291 -6.24 26.41 -6.72
N SER A 292 -5.54 26.90 -7.75
CA SER A 292 -6.09 27.81 -8.75
C SER A 292 -7.37 27.13 -9.13
N THR A 293 -8.50 27.66 -8.65
CA THR A 293 -9.82 27.02 -8.71
C THR A 293 -9.89 26.38 -10.07
N LEU A 294 -9.73 25.05 -10.11
CA LEU A 294 -9.55 24.28 -11.34
C LEU A 294 -10.49 24.91 -12.33
N PRO A 295 -10.01 25.54 -13.43
CA PRO A 295 -10.80 26.45 -14.25
C PRO A 295 -12.13 25.77 -14.43
N ARG A 296 -13.17 26.33 -13.79
CA ARG A 296 -14.41 25.60 -13.46
C ARG A 296 -14.88 25.08 -14.80
N VAL A 297 -14.57 23.82 -15.10
CA VAL A 297 -14.86 23.25 -16.40
C VAL A 297 -16.36 23.38 -16.43
N LYS A 298 -16.85 24.27 -17.29
CA LYS A 298 -18.28 24.42 -17.54
C LYS A 298 -18.66 23.07 -18.10
N LEU A 299 -18.96 22.12 -17.20
CA LEU A 299 -19.62 20.88 -17.51
C LEU A 299 -20.76 21.34 -18.40
N PRO A 300 -20.86 20.83 -19.64
CA PRO A 300 -21.89 21.27 -20.57
C PRO A 300 -23.19 21.15 -19.81
N THR A 301 -23.73 22.32 -19.42
CA THR A 301 -25.00 22.39 -18.74
C THR A 301 -25.90 21.70 -19.73
N LYS A 302 -26.49 20.59 -19.31
CA LYS A 302 -27.55 19.93 -20.05
C LYS A 302 -28.68 20.97 -20.04
N GLU A 303 -28.58 21.97 -20.91
CA GLU A 303 -29.65 22.89 -21.24
C GLU A 303 -30.70 21.98 -21.81
N SER A 304 -31.59 21.62 -20.90
CA SER A 304 -32.85 20.99 -21.13
C SER A 304 -33.48 21.71 -22.30
N THR A 305 -33.42 21.06 -23.46
CA THR A 305 -34.33 21.20 -24.58
C THR A 305 -35.74 20.86 -24.06
N VAL A 306 -36.29 21.72 -23.21
CA VAL A 306 -37.72 21.87 -23.07
C VAL A 306 -38.12 22.61 -24.33
N ARG A 307 -38.35 21.84 -25.41
CA ARG A 307 -39.17 22.30 -26.53
C ARG A 307 -40.54 22.62 -25.91
N VAL A 308 -40.77 23.90 -25.68
CA VAL A 308 -42.11 24.46 -25.58
C VAL A 308 -42.78 24.16 -26.91
N SER A 309 -43.71 23.22 -26.90
CA SER A 309 -44.61 22.92 -28.01
C SER A 309 -45.67 24.03 -28.08
N ASP A 310 -45.27 25.22 -28.47
CA ASP A 310 -46.19 26.24 -28.97
C ASP A 310 -46.50 25.92 -30.43
N SER A 311 -47.63 25.25 -30.67
CA SER A 311 -48.37 25.34 -31.92
C SER A 311 -49.71 24.64 -31.77
N LYS A 312 -50.78 25.42 -31.63
CA LYS A 312 -51.86 25.37 -32.61
C LYS A 312 -52.73 26.62 -32.57
N ASP A 313 -52.63 27.31 -33.69
CA ASP A 313 -53.41 28.43 -34.16
C ASP A 313 -54.93 28.18 -34.18
N THR A 314 -55.66 29.20 -33.74
CA THR A 314 -56.57 30.02 -34.56
C THR A 314 -57.47 29.31 -35.59
N ILE A 315 -58.77 29.22 -35.28
CA ILE A 315 -59.90 29.33 -36.22
C ILE A 315 -60.87 30.27 -35.46
N GLY A 316 -61.26 31.46 -35.91
CA GLY A 316 -61.59 31.92 -37.25
C GLY A 316 -63.06 32.39 -37.20
N ASN A 317 -63.29 33.72 -37.25
CA ASN A 317 -64.59 34.39 -37.22
C ASN A 317 -65.59 33.88 -38.27
N ASN A 318 -66.85 33.66 -37.86
CA ASN A 318 -68.08 34.30 -38.36
C ASN A 318 -69.33 33.63 -37.76
#